data_AF-A0A1M5NC89-F1
#
_entry.id   AF-A0A1M5NC89-F1
#
_cell.length_a   1.000
_cell.length_b   1.000
_cell.length_c   1.000
_cell.angle_alpha   90.00
_cell.angle_beta   90.00
_cell.angle_gamma   90.00
#
_symmetry.space_group_name_H-M   'P 1'
#
loop_
_entity.id
_entity.type
_entity.pdbx_description
1 polymer ?
#
loop_
_entity_poly.entity_id
_entity_poly.type
_entity_poly.pdbx_seq_one_letter_code
_entity_poly.pdbx_strand_id
1 'polypeptide(L)' 'MPRQLNEAEITINGKRLTQTESGALRVALQFARRDLQAAPKDLLAAGLLDRVDGMLQMIDETEVTL' A
#
# COMPACT_ATOMS: atom_id res chain seq x y z
N MET A 1 24.04 -22.48 -8.89
CA MET A 1 23.04 -22.41 -7.81
C MET A 1 22.19 -21.16 -8.04
N PRO A 2 20.88 -21.26 -8.34
CA PRO A 2 20.04 -20.08 -8.41
C PRO A 2 19.96 -19.46 -7.01
N ARG A 3 20.22 -18.15 -6.90
CA ARG A 3 20.07 -17.40 -5.64
C ARG A 3 18.60 -17.45 -5.24
N GLN A 4 18.29 -18.02 -4.08
CA GLN A 4 16.98 -17.78 -3.46
C GLN A 4 16.97 -16.31 -3.05
N LEU A 5 16.11 -15.53 -3.69
CA LEU A 5 15.73 -14.22 -3.18
C LEU A 5 14.98 -14.51 -1.87
N ASN A 6 15.62 -14.26 -0.75
CA ASN A 6 14.91 -14.17 0.53
C ASN A 6 14.03 -12.93 0.42
N GLU A 7 12.80 -13.10 -0.09
CA GLU A 7 11.82 -12.03 -0.16
C GLU A 7 11.53 -11.55 1.26
N ALA A 8 11.73 -10.25 1.51
CA ALA A 8 11.40 -9.66 2.80
C ALA A 8 9.89 -9.82 3.03
N GLU A 9 9.51 -10.49 4.12
CA GLU A 9 8.12 -10.64 4.53
C GLU A 9 7.65 -9.35 5.23
N ILE A 10 6.70 -8.64 4.61
CA ILE A 10 6.09 -7.41 5.14
C ILE A 10 4.78 -7.79 5.82
N THR A 11 4.57 -7.36 7.07
CA THR A 11 3.32 -7.65 7.78
C THR A 11 2.43 -6.42 7.82
N ILE A 12 1.26 -6.48 7.17
CA ILE A 12 0.25 -5.41 7.16
C ILE A 12 -1.04 -5.93 7.80
N ASN A 13 -1.50 -5.30 8.89
CA ASN A 13 -2.74 -5.68 9.59
C ASN A 13 -2.83 -7.19 9.91
N GLY A 14 -1.70 -7.80 10.29
CA GLY A 14 -1.61 -9.23 10.61
C GLY A 14 -1.54 -10.18 9.41
N LYS A 15 -1.58 -9.68 8.17
CA LYS A 15 -1.29 -10.46 6.97
C LYS A 15 0.17 -10.28 6.57
N ARG A 16 0.87 -11.41 6.36
CA ARG A 16 2.19 -11.43 5.73
C ARG A 16 2.01 -11.29 4.23
N LEU A 17 2.70 -10.32 3.65
CA LEU A 17 2.81 -10.07 2.23
C LEU A 17 4.27 -10.25 1.84
N THR A 18 4.51 -10.82 0.67
CA THR A 18 5.85 -10.76 0.09
C THR A 18 6.18 -9.33 -0.32
N GLN A 19 7.47 -9.04 -0.53
CA GLN A 19 7.90 -7.74 -1.06
C GLN A 19 7.22 -7.42 -2.41
N THR A 20 7.01 -8.42 -3.25
CA THR A 20 6.30 -8.29 -4.54
C THR A 20 4.83 -7.93 -4.33
N GLU A 21 4.14 -8.58 -3.39
CA GLU A 21 2.75 -8.30 -3.06
C GLU A 21 2.57 -6.92 -2.43
N SER A 22 3.47 -6.50 -1.54
CA SER A 22 3.49 -5.14 -0.98
C SER A 22 3.66 -4.08 -2.08
N GLY A 23 4.60 -4.30 -3.00
CA GLY A 23 4.80 -3.41 -4.15
C GLY A 23 3.56 -3.31 -5.04
N ALA A 24 2.91 -4.43 -5.35
CA ALA A 24 1.68 -4.45 -6.12
C ALA A 24 0.53 -3.72 -5.39
N LEU A 25 0.41 -3.92 -4.07
CA LEU A 25 -0.58 -3.24 -3.23
C LEU A 25 -0.35 -1.72 -3.21
N ARG A 26 0.90 -1.28 -3.04
CA ARG A 26 1.26 0.15 -3.09
C ARG A 26 0.84 0.77 -4.42
N VAL A 27 1.15 0.13 -5.54
CA VAL A 27 0.79 0.63 -6.87
C VAL A 27 -0.73 0.74 -7.02
N ALA A 28 -1.48 -0.28 -6.59
CA ALA A 28 -2.94 -0.24 -6.62
C ALA A 28 -3.52 0.91 -5.78
N LEU A 29 -2.99 1.12 -4.58
CA LEU A 29 -3.41 2.23 -3.71
C LEU A 29 -3.04 3.60 -4.28
N GLN A 30 -1.90 3.74 -4.95
CA GLN A 30 -1.52 4.98 -5.65
C GLN A 30 -2.50 5.31 -6.80
N PHE A 31 -2.96 4.31 -7.55
CA PHE A 31 -4.00 4.52 -8.56
C PHE A 31 -5.32 4.93 -7.91
N ALA A 32 -5.75 4.22 -6.86
CA ALA A 32 -6.97 4.57 -6.13
C ALA A 32 -6.91 6.00 -5.57
N ARG A 33 -5.77 6.39 -5.00
CA ARG A 33 -5.53 7.76 -4.50
C ARG A 33 -5.70 8.80 -5.60
N ARG A 34 -5.07 8.59 -6.75
CA ARG A 34 -5.16 9.50 -7.90
C ARG A 34 -6.61 9.65 -8.38
N ASP A 35 -7.32 8.53 -8.50
CA ASP A 35 -8.69 8.53 -8.99
C ASP A 35 -9.64 9.19 -7.98
N LEU A 36 -9.43 8.99 -6.67
CA LEU A 36 -10.16 9.68 -5.59
C LEU A 36 -9.84 11.18 -5.50
N GLN A 37 -8.61 11.59 -5.80
CA GLN A 37 -8.24 13.01 -5.89
C GLN A 37 -8.91 13.73 -7.07
N ALA A 38 -9.13 13.01 -8.17
CA ALA A 38 -9.84 13.50 -9.34
C ALA A 38 -11.38 13.44 -9.19
N ALA A 39 -11.89 12.64 -8.24
CA ALA A 39 -13.31 12.52 -7.97
C ALA A 39 -13.87 13.82 -7.37
N PRO A 40 -15.18 14.08 -7.54
CA PRO A 40 -15.86 15.16 -6.83
C PRO A 40 -15.64 15.01 -5.33
N LYS A 41 -15.33 16.12 -4.64
CA LYS A 41 -15.08 16.13 -3.19
C LYS A 41 -16.38 15.99 -2.39
N ASP A 42 -17.07 14.88 -2.57
CA ASP A 42 -18.11 14.46 -1.65
C ASP A 42 -17.49 13.85 -0.38
N LEU A 43 -18.31 13.76 0.67
CA LEU A 43 -17.89 13.27 1.99
C LEU A 43 -17.36 11.83 1.93
N LEU A 44 -17.81 11.05 0.95
CA LEU A 44 -17.43 9.65 0.76
C LEU A 44 -16.06 9.53 0.10
N ALA A 45 -15.81 10.26 -0.98
CA ALA A 45 -14.52 10.31 -1.67
C ALA A 45 -13.43 10.88 -0.76
N ALA A 46 -13.74 11.90 0.05
CA ALA A 46 -12.82 12.42 1.07
C ALA A 46 -12.47 11.35 2.12
N GLY A 47 -13.45 10.66 2.68
CA GLY A 47 -13.21 9.60 3.66
C GLY A 47 -12.48 8.37 3.09
N LEU A 48 -12.70 8.05 1.81
CA LEU A 48 -11.95 7.01 1.11
C LEU A 48 -10.51 7.44 0.84
N LEU A 49 -10.28 8.69 0.45
CA LEU A 49 -8.94 9.23 0.22
C LEU A 49 -8.10 9.18 1.50
N ASP A 50 -8.66 9.60 2.63
CA ASP A 50 -7.97 9.54 3.94
C ASP A 50 -7.58 8.10 4.31
N ARG A 51 -8.45 7.11 4.01
CA ARG A 51 -8.14 5.69 4.24
C ARG A 51 -7.02 5.19 3.33
N VAL A 52 -7.05 5.54 2.05
CA VAL A 52 -6.01 5.15 1.09
C VAL A 52 -4.67 5.77 1.48
N ASP A 53 -4.65 7.04 1.88
CA ASP A 53 -3.45 7.73 2.36
C ASP A 53 -2.88 7.06 3.62
N GLY A 54 -3.74 6.69 4.58
CA GLY A 54 -3.31 5.93 5.77
C GLY A 54 -2.72 4.55 5.45
N MET A 55 -3.30 3.83 4.48
CA MET A 55 -2.76 2.53 4.05
C MET A 55 -1.41 2.67 3.35
N LEU A 56 -1.22 3.69 2.52
CA LEU A 56 0.07 3.98 1.88
C LEU A 56 1.14 4.30 2.92
N GLN A 57 0.80 5.14 3.91
CA GLN A 57 1.72 5.48 4.99
C GLN A 57 2.16 4.23 5.79
N MET A 58 1.22 3.34 6.13
CA MET A 58 1.57 2.09 6.83
C MET A 58 2.52 1.19 6.02
N ILE A 59 2.34 1.11 4.70
CA ILE A 59 3.24 0.35 3.82
C ILE A 59 4.64 0.97 3.85
N ASP A 60 4.72 2.29 3.70
CA ASP A 60 5.99 3.03 3.68
C ASP A 60 6.74 2.89 5.02
N GLU A 61 6.04 3.00 6.16
CA GLU A 61 6.63 2.79 7.48
C GLU A 61 7.14 1.35 7.68
N THR A 62 6.38 0.35 7.24
CA THR A 62 6.76 -1.06 7.41
C THR A 62 7.97 -1.42 6.54
N GLU A 63 8.07 -0.87 5.33
CA GLU A 63 9.20 -1.12 4.43
C GLU A 63 10.49 -0.41 4.84
N VAL A 64 10.44 0.75 5.51
CA VAL A 64 11.62 1.41 6.08
C VAL A 64 12.24 0.61 7.23
N THR A 65 11.46 -0.26 7.87
CA THR A 65 11.90 -1.03 9.04
C THR A 65 12.59 -2.36 8.69
N LEU A 66 12.59 -2.77 7.42
CA LEU A 66 13.17 -4.03 6.91
C LEU A 66 14.51 -3.81 6.20
#